data_AF-A0A7D5MYU2-F1
#
_entry.id   AF-A0A7D5MYU2-F1
#
_cell.length_a   1.000
_cell.length_b   1.000
_cell.length_c   1.000
_cell.angle_alpha   90.00
_cell.angle_beta   90.00
_cell.angle_gamma   90.00
#
_symmetry.space_group_name_H-M   'P 1'
#
loop_
_entity.id
_entity.type
_entity.pdbx_description
1 polymer ?
#
loop_
_entity_poly.entity_id
_entity_poly.type
_entity_poly.pdbx_seq_one_letter_code
_entity_poly.pdbx_strand_id
1 'polypeptide(L)'
;MTTSSLLAATATTAKEDPSQKSITTVPDNLVWQKVEGLPGVKRAILYGDPNKAGPFTIRLKFPANYQVLAHTHPGLEQDTVISGSLYLGVGKHFDEKKA
;
A
#
# COMPACT_ATOMS: atom_id res chain seq x y z
N MET A 1 -21.84 35.51 -45.37
CA MET A 1 -20.79 34.48 -45.56
C MET A 1 -19.79 34.64 -44.42
N THR A 2 -19.88 33.80 -43.39
CA THR A 2 -18.97 33.80 -42.25
C THR A 2 -18.18 32.49 -42.29
N THR A 3 -16.89 32.60 -42.59
CA THR A 3 -15.95 31.48 -42.60
C THR A 3 -15.58 31.12 -41.16
N SER A 4 -15.98 29.93 -40.71
CA SER A 4 -15.45 29.31 -39.49
C SER A 4 -14.14 28.60 -39.80
N SER A 5 -13.06 29.00 -39.15
CA SER A 5 -11.81 28.25 -39.15
C SER A 5 -11.84 27.20 -38.03
N LEU A 6 -11.69 25.93 -38.41
CA LEU A 6 -11.58 24.81 -37.48
C LEU A 6 -10.10 24.64 -37.09
N LEU A 7 -9.77 24.80 -35.81
CA LEU A 7 -8.44 24.49 -35.29
C LEU A 7 -8.39 22.99 -34.97
N ALA A 8 -7.64 22.22 -35.76
CA ALA A 8 -7.41 20.81 -35.49
C ALA A 8 -6.34 20.65 -34.40
N ALA A 9 -6.74 20.24 -33.20
CA ALA A 9 -5.80 19.77 -32.19
C ALA A 9 -5.38 18.34 -32.52
N THR A 10 -4.13 18.15 -32.95
CA THR A 10 -3.52 16.82 -33.04
C THR A 10 -3.31 16.29 -31.62
N ALA A 11 -4.11 15.32 -31.21
CA ALA A 11 -3.84 14.53 -30.01
C ALA A 11 -2.64 13.61 -30.30
N THR A 12 -1.49 13.88 -29.67
CA THR A 12 -0.38 12.93 -29.63
C THR A 12 -0.79 11.77 -28.73
N THR A 13 -1.08 10.61 -29.31
CA THR A 13 -1.13 9.35 -28.58
C THR A 13 0.30 8.91 -28.29
N ALA A 14 0.73 9.03 -27.03
CA ALA A 14 1.98 8.43 -26.59
C ALA A 14 1.87 6.89 -26.75
N LYS A 15 2.85 6.30 -27.43
CA LYS A 15 2.96 4.85 -27.60
C LYS A 15 3.44 4.25 -26.28
N GLU A 16 2.69 3.33 -25.67
CA GLU A 16 3.14 2.64 -24.45
C GLU A 16 4.47 1.91 -24.69
N ASP A 17 5.45 2.13 -23.82
CA ASP A 17 6.69 1.34 -23.79
C ASP A 17 6.45 0.10 -22.93
N PRO A 18 6.41 -1.11 -23.52
CA PRO A 18 6.14 -2.35 -22.78
C PRO A 18 7.24 -2.74 -21.78
N SER A 19 8.40 -2.07 -21.81
CA SER A 19 9.44 -2.23 -20.78
C SER A 19 9.10 -1.49 -19.48
N GLN A 20 8.22 -0.49 -19.54
CA GLN A 20 7.80 0.30 -18.40
C GLN A 20 6.61 -0.37 -17.71
N LYS A 21 6.87 -1.01 -16.57
CA LYS A 21 5.81 -1.57 -15.72
C LYS A 21 5.46 -0.56 -14.63
N SER A 22 4.24 -0.05 -14.66
CA SER A 22 3.68 0.74 -13.57
C SER A 22 2.50 0.00 -12.93
N ILE A 23 2.32 0.20 -11.62
CA ILE A 23 1.20 -0.35 -10.88
C ILE A 23 0.44 0.82 -10.29
N THR A 24 -0.81 0.95 -10.69
CA THR A 24 -1.73 1.94 -10.13
C THR A 24 -2.80 1.19 -9.35
N THR A 25 -3.01 1.56 -8.09
CA THR A 25 -4.09 1.01 -7.27
C THR A 25 -4.99 2.12 -6.79
N VAL A 26 -6.29 1.95 -6.98
CA VAL A 26 -7.32 2.87 -6.47
C VAL A 26 -7.94 2.29 -5.20
N PRO A 27 -8.29 3.11 -4.18
CA PRO A 27 -8.79 2.62 -2.90
C PRO A 27 -10.00 1.69 -2.99
N ASP A 28 -10.91 1.96 -3.92
CA ASP A 28 -12.19 1.23 -4.03
C ASP A 28 -12.04 -0.21 -4.53
N ASN A 29 -10.91 -0.54 -5.16
CA ASN A 29 -10.64 -1.87 -5.71
C ASN A 29 -9.81 -2.76 -4.77
N LEU A 30 -9.55 -2.31 -3.54
CA LEU A 30 -8.76 -3.08 -2.59
C LEU A 30 -9.53 -4.31 -2.11
N VAL A 31 -8.97 -5.49 -2.40
CA VAL A 31 -9.47 -6.76 -1.87
C VAL A 31 -8.95 -6.96 -0.45
N TRP A 32 -9.78 -6.65 0.54
CA TRP A 32 -9.45 -6.84 1.94
C TRP A 32 -9.67 -8.28 2.40
N GLN A 33 -8.62 -8.87 2.95
CA GLN A 33 -8.60 -10.23 3.47
C GLN A 33 -8.33 -10.21 4.99
N LYS A 34 -8.83 -11.21 5.71
CA LYS A 34 -8.43 -11.44 7.10
C LYS A 34 -6.98 -11.93 7.13
N VAL A 35 -6.26 -11.57 8.18
CA VAL A 35 -4.89 -12.06 8.39
C VAL A 35 -4.90 -13.17 9.43
N GLU A 36 -4.41 -14.35 9.05
CA GLU A 36 -4.25 -15.46 9.98
C GLU A 36 -3.27 -15.09 11.11
N GLY A 37 -3.60 -15.47 12.34
CA GLY A 37 -2.80 -15.12 13.53
C GLY A 37 -2.96 -13.68 14.03
N LEU A 38 -3.65 -12.80 13.31
CA LEU A 38 -3.91 -11.41 13.72
C LEU A 38 -5.42 -11.10 13.73
N PRO A 39 -6.14 -11.49 14.79
CA PRO A 39 -7.60 -11.29 14.88
C PRO A 39 -8.02 -9.84 14.65
N GLY A 40 -9.00 -9.62 13.77
CA GLY A 40 -9.55 -8.30 13.46
C GLY A 40 -8.71 -7.46 12.48
N VAL A 41 -7.45 -7.83 12.23
CA VAL A 41 -6.61 -7.16 11.23
C VAL A 41 -7.05 -7.57 9.83
N LYS A 42 -7.15 -6.58 8.94
CA LYS A 42 -7.39 -6.78 7.51
C LYS A 42 -6.17 -6.36 6.70
N ARG A 43 -5.91 -7.09 5.63
CA ARG A 43 -4.82 -6.81 4.68
C ARG A 43 -5.33 -6.75 3.25
N ALA A 44 -4.80 -5.84 2.45
CA ALA A 44 -4.95 -5.85 1.00
C ALA A 44 -3.56 -5.83 0.35
N ILE A 45 -3.33 -6.67 -0.66
CA ILE A 45 -2.06 -6.71 -1.41
C ILE A 45 -2.14 -5.70 -2.55
N LEU A 46 -1.17 -4.80 -2.65
CA LEU A 46 -1.05 -3.81 -3.74
C LEU A 46 -0.06 -4.28 -4.81
N TYR A 47 1.01 -4.94 -4.39
CA TYR A 47 2.07 -5.44 -5.26
C TYR A 47 2.80 -6.62 -4.60
N GLY A 48 3.30 -7.53 -5.44
CA GLY A 48 4.15 -8.65 -5.03
C GLY A 48 3.40 -9.73 -4.26
N ASP A 49 4.15 -10.56 -3.54
CA ASP A 49 3.61 -11.65 -2.70
C ASP A 49 4.37 -11.64 -1.36
N PRO A 50 3.72 -11.34 -0.23
CA PRO A 50 4.37 -11.25 1.07
C PRO A 50 4.88 -12.61 1.59
N ASN A 51 4.50 -13.73 0.94
CA ASN A 51 4.98 -15.07 1.29
C ASN A 51 6.17 -15.54 0.43
N LYS A 52 6.68 -14.68 -0.46
CA LYS A 52 7.82 -14.97 -1.33
C LYS A 52 8.94 -13.97 -1.11
N ALA A 53 10.15 -14.38 -1.48
CA ALA A 53 11.29 -13.47 -1.53
C ALA A 53 11.03 -12.38 -2.60
N GLY A 54 11.28 -11.13 -2.23
CA GLY A 54 11.15 -9.98 -3.12
C GLY A 54 10.36 -8.82 -2.50
N PRO A 55 10.37 -7.65 -3.15
CA PRO A 55 9.60 -6.50 -2.68
C PRO A 55 8.10 -6.75 -2.83
N PHE A 56 7.34 -6.29 -1.83
CA PHE A 56 5.89 -6.28 -1.87
C PHE A 56 5.37 -4.99 -1.23
N THR A 57 4.10 -4.68 -1.49
CA THR A 57 3.42 -3.57 -0.83
C THR A 57 2.03 -4.02 -0.44
N ILE A 58 1.66 -3.78 0.82
CA ILE A 58 0.35 -4.10 1.36
C ILE A 58 -0.27 -2.89 2.05
N ARG A 59 -1.59 -2.91 2.20
CA ARG A 59 -2.31 -2.09 3.18
C ARG A 59 -2.72 -2.94 4.35
N LEU A 60 -2.55 -2.40 5.55
CA LEU A 60 -3.02 -2.99 6.78
C LEU A 60 -4.07 -2.08 7.42
N LYS A 61 -5.11 -2.70 7.98
CA LYS A 61 -6.14 -2.02 8.76
C LYS A 61 -6.29 -2.74 10.09
N PHE A 62 -5.99 -2.02 11.15
CA PHE A 62 -6.06 -2.52 12.52
C PHE A 62 -7.35 -2.05 13.20
N PRO A 63 -7.93 -2.86 14.11
CA PRO A 63 -8.91 -2.37 15.06
C PRO A 63 -8.34 -1.23 15.92
N ALA A 64 -9.22 -0.44 16.54
CA ALA A 64 -8.79 0.56 17.52
C ALA A 64 -8.07 -0.12 18.70
N ASN A 65 -7.02 0.55 19.21
CA ASN A 65 -6.20 0.06 20.34
C ASN A 65 -5.55 -1.32 20.11
N TYR A 66 -5.32 -1.68 18.85
CA TYR A 66 -4.66 -2.94 18.52
C TYR A 66 -3.16 -2.85 18.81
N GLN A 67 -2.64 -3.88 19.48
CA GLN A 67 -1.22 -4.00 19.77
C GLN A 67 -0.63 -5.13 18.95
N VAL A 68 0.35 -4.79 18.11
CA VAL A 68 1.17 -5.79 17.45
C VAL A 68 2.31 -6.15 18.39
N LEU A 69 2.40 -7.43 18.79
CA LEU A 69 3.46 -7.90 19.67
C LEU A 69 4.84 -7.76 18.99
N ALA A 70 5.89 -7.67 19.80
CA ALA A 70 7.26 -7.59 19.31
C ALA A 70 7.57 -8.74 18.32
N HIS A 71 8.08 -8.40 17.15
CA HIS A 71 8.44 -9.33 16.09
C HIS A 71 9.62 -8.80 15.27
N THR A 72 10.11 -9.59 14.32
CA THR A 72 11.25 -9.25 13.45
C THR A 72 10.88 -9.40 11.98
N HIS A 73 11.50 -8.58 11.14
CA HIS A 73 11.33 -8.64 9.69
C HIS A 73 12.58 -9.24 9.03
N PRO A 74 12.43 -10.08 8.01
CA PRO A 74 13.56 -10.63 7.26
C PRO A 74 14.21 -9.62 6.31
N GLY A 75 13.62 -8.43 6.14
CA GLY A 75 14.10 -7.38 5.26
C GLY A 75 13.70 -5.99 5.78
N LEU A 76 13.96 -4.97 4.95
CA LEU A 76 13.57 -3.60 5.26
C LEU A 76 12.05 -3.45 5.24
N GLU A 77 11.50 -2.89 6.31
CA GLU A 77 10.10 -2.47 6.39
C GLU A 77 10.02 -0.94 6.29
N GLN A 78 9.08 -0.46 5.48
CA GLN A 78 8.77 0.97 5.38
C GLN A 78 7.26 1.15 5.52
N ASP A 79 6.85 1.83 6.59
CA ASP A 79 5.47 2.12 6.85
C ASP A 79 5.08 3.55 6.47
N THR A 80 3.82 3.72 6.10
CA THR A 80 3.22 5.03 5.93
C THR A 80 1.83 5.01 6.57
N VAL A 81 1.65 5.82 7.60
CA VAL A 81 0.38 5.97 8.28
C VAL A 81 -0.55 6.81 7.41
N ILE A 82 -1.62 6.19 6.89
CA ILE A 82 -2.63 6.88 6.08
C ILE A 82 -3.70 7.53 6.97
N SER A 83 -4.04 6.90 8.10
CA SER A 83 -5.02 7.41 9.05
C SER A 83 -4.81 6.82 10.45
N GLY A 84 -5.08 7.61 11.49
CA GLY A 84 -4.92 7.20 12.89
C GLY A 84 -3.51 7.45 13.40
N SER A 85 -3.10 6.67 14.40
CA SER A 85 -1.77 6.77 15.02
C SER A 85 -1.15 5.38 15.10
N LEU A 86 0.14 5.31 14.79
CA LEU A 86 0.95 4.09 14.90
C LEU A 86 2.12 4.39 15.83
N TYR A 87 2.25 3.58 16.88
CA TYR A 87 3.37 3.63 17.80
C TYR A 87 4.24 2.40 17.54
N LEU A 88 5.49 2.63 17.10
CA LEU A 88 6.44 1.57 16.79
C LEU A 88 7.48 1.46 17.90
N GLY A 89 7.50 0.31 18.57
CA GLY A 89 8.58 -0.06 19.49
C GLY A 89 9.61 -0.92 18.76
N VAL A 90 10.86 -0.45 18.68
CA VAL A 90 11.97 -1.22 18.08
C VAL A 90 12.75 -1.93 19.20
N GLY A 91 12.76 -3.26 19.22
CA GLY A 91 13.51 -4.05 20.20
C GLY A 91 12.99 -5.47 20.40
N LYS A 92 13.74 -6.31 21.12
CA LYS A 92 13.35 -7.71 21.42
C LYS A 92 12.21 -7.83 22.43
N HIS A 93 11.97 -6.80 23.23
CA HIS A 93 11.00 -6.81 24.32
C HIS A 93 10.16 -5.53 24.27
N PHE A 94 8.85 -5.70 24.36
CA PHE A 94 7.91 -4.59 24.56
C PHE A 94 7.81 -4.29 26.06
N ASP A 95 8.02 -3.03 26.45
CA ASP A 95 7.88 -2.55 27.83
C ASP A 95 6.64 -1.64 27.91
N GLU A 96 5.53 -2.20 28.38
CA GLU A 96 4.24 -1.50 28.54
C GLU A 96 4.35 -0.21 29.36
N LYS A 97 5.32 -0.12 30.28
CA LYS A 97 5.49 1.07 31.14
C LYS A 97 6.20 2.23 30.44
N LYS A 98 6.68 2.03 29.21
CA LYS A 98 7.36 3.04 28.38
C LYS A 98 6.57 3.42 27.13
N ALA A 99 5.35 2.89 27.00
CA ALA A 99 4.42 3.19 25.92
C ALA A 99 3.49 4.36 26.28
#